data_AF-A0A7C1ERQ9-F1
#
_entry.id   AF-A0A7C1ERQ9-F1
#
_cell.length_a   1.000
_cell.length_b   1.000
_cell.length_c   1.000
_cell.angle_alpha   90.00
_cell.angle_beta   90.00
_cell.angle_gamma   90.00
#
_symmetry.space_group_name_H-M   'P 1'
#
loop_
_entity.id
_entity.type
_entity.pdbx_description
1 polymer ?
#
loop_
_entity_poly.entity_id
_entity_poly.type
_entity_poly.pdbx_seq_one_letter_code
_entity_poly.pdbx_strand_id
1 'polypeptide(L)'
;MDAGSVVLGLALAAVMMFVVARPFFTARGVGASSEFGPGVTLLAEREAVLNALRDLDFDYALNKIPMEAYLTQRAQWVARGAEILRQLDAMAPPETAPLPKLAEAEAALEAAIAARRKIVERPPSPTCPHCRASTSANDQFCGQCGRALAAQCAHCGHALERADRFCANCGTAVAVKEMRHEA
;
A
#
# COMPACT_ATOMS: atom_id res chain seq x y z
N MET A 1 50.93 -32.64 -29.55
CA MET A 1 49.74 -31.80 -29.39
C MET A 1 49.14 -31.66 -30.77
N ASP A 2 47.98 -32.25 -31.01
CA ASP A 2 47.32 -32.17 -32.31
C ASP A 2 46.98 -30.71 -32.61
N ALA A 3 47.33 -30.22 -33.79
CA ALA A 3 47.10 -28.82 -34.17
C ALA A 3 45.63 -28.39 -33.96
N GLY A 4 44.69 -29.34 -34.06
CA GLY A 4 43.27 -29.10 -33.81
C GLY A 4 42.93 -28.69 -32.37
N SER A 5 43.60 -29.24 -31.35
CA SER A 5 43.30 -28.87 -29.95
C SER A 5 43.86 -27.49 -29.59
N VAL A 6 44.99 -27.11 -30.18
CA VAL A 6 45.57 -25.77 -30.03
C VAL A 6 44.67 -24.71 -30.67
N VAL A 7 44.17 -24.97 -31.89
CA VAL A 7 43.27 -24.06 -32.60
C VAL A 7 41.94 -23.91 -31.87
N LEU A 8 41.36 -25.01 -31.35
CA LEU A 8 40.12 -24.97 -30.58
C LEU A 8 40.28 -24.18 -29.27
N GLY A 9 41.39 -24.37 -28.57
CA GLY A 9 41.69 -23.63 -27.34
C GLY A 9 41.81 -22.12 -27.56
N LEU A 10 42.51 -21.70 -28.62
CA LEU A 10 42.64 -20.28 -28.98
C LEU A 10 41.28 -19.65 -29.36
N ALA A 11 40.44 -20.38 -30.09
CA ALA A 11 39.10 -19.90 -30.46
C ALA A 11 38.21 -19.68 -29.22
N LEU A 12 38.21 -20.62 -28.28
CA LEU A 12 37.45 -20.49 -27.02
C LEU A 12 37.97 -19.33 -26.16
N ALA A 13 39.29 -19.18 -26.04
CA ALA A 13 39.89 -18.08 -25.30
C ALA A 13 39.54 -16.71 -25.92
N ALA A 14 39.53 -16.60 -27.25
CA ALA A 14 39.13 -15.39 -27.96
C ALA A 14 37.66 -15.04 -27.73
N VAL A 15 36.75 -16.03 -27.76
CA VAL A 15 35.32 -15.81 -27.45
C VAL A 15 35.13 -15.38 -26.00
N MET A 16 35.82 -16.02 -25.06
CA MET A 16 35.75 -15.66 -23.64
C MET A 16 36.27 -14.24 -23.41
N MET A 17 37.42 -13.89 -24.00
CA MET A 17 37.95 -12.52 -23.98
C MET A 17 36.96 -11.53 -24.59
N PHE A 18 36.31 -11.87 -25.71
CA PHE A 18 35.32 -11.00 -26.34
C PHE A 18 34.10 -10.78 -25.44
N VAL A 19 33.57 -11.84 -24.82
CA VAL A 19 32.42 -11.74 -23.89
C VAL A 19 32.78 -10.91 -22.66
N VAL A 20 33.97 -11.09 -22.10
CA VAL A 20 34.47 -10.34 -20.93
C VAL A 20 34.83 -8.89 -21.28
N ALA A 21 35.33 -8.64 -22.49
CA ALA A 21 35.65 -7.30 -22.98
C ALA A 21 34.40 -6.52 -23.41
N ARG A 22 33.34 -7.22 -23.84
CA ARG A 22 32.06 -6.63 -24.26
C ARG A 22 31.52 -5.58 -23.27
N PRO A 23 31.39 -5.82 -21.94
CA PRO A 23 30.91 -4.80 -21.01
C PRO A 23 31.76 -3.53 -20.99
N PHE A 24 33.08 -3.63 -21.16
CA PHE A 24 33.98 -2.48 -21.20
C PHE A 24 33.80 -1.62 -22.46
N PHE A 25 33.39 -2.22 -23.58
CA PHE A 25 33.15 -1.51 -24.83
C PHE A 25 31.68 -1.07 -24.98
N THR A 26 30.72 -1.82 -24.44
CA THR A 26 29.29 -1.43 -24.45
C THR A 26 28.96 -0.38 -23.40
N ALA A 27 29.73 -0.27 -22.31
CA ALA A 27 29.61 0.83 -21.34
C ALA A 27 30.04 2.20 -21.89
N ARG A 28 30.55 2.28 -23.12
CA ARG A 28 30.94 3.54 -23.77
C ARG A 28 29.82 4.21 -24.58
N GLY A 29 28.62 3.61 -24.65
CA GLY A 29 27.49 4.11 -25.46
C GLY A 29 26.15 4.27 -24.73
N VAL A 30 26.02 3.77 -23.50
CA VAL A 30 24.94 4.21 -22.61
C VAL A 30 25.55 5.34 -21.81
N GLY A 31 25.06 6.56 -22.03
CA GLY A 31 25.53 7.74 -21.32
C GLY A 31 25.65 7.42 -19.84
N ALA A 32 26.75 7.85 -19.25
CA ALA A 32 26.88 8.02 -17.82
C ALA A 32 25.78 9.00 -17.35
N SER A 33 24.53 8.57 -17.30
CA SER A 33 23.62 9.09 -16.31
C SER A 33 24.19 8.61 -14.99
N SER A 34 24.66 9.55 -14.19
CA SER A 34 24.74 9.39 -12.75
C SER A 34 23.44 8.73 -12.26
N GLU A 35 23.42 7.40 -12.08
CA GLU A 35 22.23 6.66 -11.68
C GLU A 35 21.78 6.98 -10.24
N PHE A 36 22.54 7.81 -9.54
CA PHE A 36 22.13 8.50 -8.35
C PHE A 36 22.26 9.99 -8.61
N GLY A 37 21.13 10.67 -8.85
CA GLY A 37 21.11 12.13 -9.03
C GLY A 37 21.68 12.85 -7.80
N PRO A 38 22.02 14.14 -7.91
CA PRO A 38 22.57 14.93 -6.80
C PRO A 38 21.72 14.92 -5.52
N GLY A 39 20.42 14.60 -5.63
CA GLY A 39 19.55 14.36 -4.49
C GLY A 39 19.95 13.15 -3.64
N VAL A 40 20.37 12.04 -4.25
CA VAL A 40 20.73 10.81 -3.52
C VAL A 40 22.02 11.00 -2.72
N THR A 41 23.00 11.71 -3.29
CA THR A 41 24.23 12.04 -2.57
C THR A 41 23.94 12.94 -1.37
N LEU A 42 23.08 13.95 -1.53
CA LEU A 42 22.68 14.84 -0.44
C LEU A 42 21.86 14.13 0.65
N LEU A 43 21.04 13.14 0.28
CA LEU A 43 20.34 12.28 1.24
C LEU A 43 21.31 11.41 2.05
N ALA A 44 22.37 10.89 1.41
CA ALA A 44 23.42 10.15 2.11
C ALA A 44 24.21 11.07 3.07
N GLU A 45 24.52 12.30 2.66
CA GLU A 45 25.15 13.29 3.54
C GLU A 45 24.27 13.66 4.73
N ARG A 46 22.95 13.80 4.54
CA ARG A 46 21.98 14.00 5.62
C ARG A 46 22.07 12.88 6.65
N GLU A 47 22.05 11.64 6.19
CA GLU A 47 22.14 10.46 7.07
C GLU A 47 23.46 10.41 7.83
N ALA A 48 24.57 10.80 7.19
CA ALA A 48 25.87 10.91 7.86
C ALA A 48 25.87 11.96 8.99
N VAL A 49 25.27 13.14 8.78
CA VAL A 49 25.14 14.17 9.81
C VAL A 49 24.28 13.72 10.98
N LEU A 50 23.17 13.02 10.71
CA LEU A 50 22.30 12.48 11.76
C LEU A 50 23.02 11.44 12.62
N ASN A 51 23.77 10.54 11.99
CA ASN A 51 24.57 9.56 12.71
C ASN A 51 25.67 10.25 13.55
N ALA A 52 26.36 11.24 13.00
CA ALA A 52 27.38 12.00 13.73
C ALA A 52 26.81 12.73 14.96
N LEU A 53 25.63 13.35 14.84
CA LEU A 53 24.95 13.98 15.98
C LEU A 53 24.58 12.96 17.06
N ARG A 54 24.03 11.81 16.65
CA ARG A 54 23.67 10.75 17.58
C ARG A 54 24.89 10.21 18.33
N ASP A 55 26.00 9.96 17.62
CA ASP A 55 27.23 9.46 18.22
C ASP A 55 27.84 10.50 19.18
N LEU A 56 27.79 11.79 18.82
CA LEU A 56 28.22 12.89 19.69
C LEU A 56 27.37 12.99 20.98
N ASP A 57 26.05 12.89 20.84
CA ASP A 57 25.12 12.90 21.98
C ASP A 57 25.41 11.70 22.91
N PHE A 58 25.72 10.53 22.36
CA PHE A 58 26.13 9.36 23.13
C PHE A 58 27.46 9.56 23.86
N ASP A 59 28.47 10.12 23.21
CA ASP A 59 29.77 10.37 23.83
C ASP A 59 29.66 11.37 24.99
N TYR A 60 28.82 12.39 24.86
CA TYR A 60 28.52 13.30 25.96
C TYR A 60 27.75 12.61 27.09
N ALA A 61 26.72 11.82 26.77
CA ALA A 61 25.93 11.08 27.77
C ALA A 61 26.78 10.07 28.57
N LEU A 62 27.85 9.55 27.97
CA LEU A 62 28.83 8.67 28.62
C LEU A 62 29.97 9.44 29.31
N ASN A 63 29.87 10.76 29.45
CA ASN A 63 30.89 11.64 30.03
C ASN A 63 32.28 11.52 29.37
N LYS A 64 32.36 11.10 28.10
CA LYS A 64 33.64 11.00 27.37
C LYS A 64 34.17 12.36 26.92
N ILE A 65 33.27 13.33 26.75
CA ILE A 65 33.61 14.69 26.31
C ILE A 65 33.06 15.74 27.27
N PRO A 66 33.78 16.86 27.49
CA PRO A 66 33.31 17.95 28.31
C PRO A 66 32.18 18.73 27.60
N MET A 67 31.34 19.39 28.39
CA MET A 67 30.15 20.11 27.90
C MET A 67 30.51 21.18 26.85
N GLU A 68 31.59 21.93 27.06
CA GLU A 68 31.99 23.03 26.18
C GLU A 68 32.35 22.53 24.77
N ALA A 69 33.01 21.36 24.70
CA ALA A 69 33.37 20.71 23.44
C ALA A 69 32.14 20.10 22.76
N TYR A 70 31.21 19.54 23.53
CA TYR A 70 29.93 19.01 23.04
C TYR A 70 29.09 20.11 22.39
N LEU A 71 28.86 21.23 23.08
CA LEU A 71 28.05 22.34 22.59
C LEU A 71 28.59 22.91 21.27
N THR A 72 29.92 23.08 21.20
CA THR A 72 30.60 23.60 20.00
C THR A 72 30.42 22.67 18.80
N GLN A 73 30.72 21.39 18.97
CA GLN A 73 30.62 20.41 17.88
C GLN A 73 29.17 20.19 17.45
N ARG A 74 28.23 20.16 18.40
CA ARG A 74 26.81 20.00 18.10
C ARG A 74 26.28 21.16 17.27
N ALA A 75 26.66 22.39 17.62
CA ALA A 75 26.28 23.58 16.85
C ALA A 75 26.79 23.50 15.39
N GLN A 76 28.02 23.03 15.17
CA GLN A 76 28.60 22.85 13.83
C GLN A 76 27.84 21.80 13.01
N TRP A 77 27.55 20.63 13.59
CA TRP A 77 26.80 19.57 12.91
C TRP A 77 25.36 19.98 12.60
N VAL A 78 24.68 20.66 13.53
CA VAL A 78 23.34 21.22 13.29
C VAL A 78 23.36 22.23 12.16
N ALA A 79 24.34 23.13 12.12
CA ALA A 79 24.49 24.10 11.03
C ALA A 79 24.70 23.41 9.67
N ARG A 80 25.53 22.36 9.63
CA ARG A 80 25.74 21.56 8.41
C ARG A 80 24.46 20.84 7.97
N GLY A 81 23.73 20.24 8.91
CA GLY A 81 22.46 19.58 8.61
C GLY A 81 21.41 20.55 8.05
N ALA A 82 21.31 21.75 8.61
CA ALA A 82 20.42 22.79 8.12
C ALA A 82 20.76 23.22 6.68
N GLU A 83 22.04 23.28 6.33
CA GLU A 83 22.48 23.60 4.97
C GLU A 83 22.12 22.50 3.96
N ILE A 84 22.33 21.23 4.32
CA ILE A 84 21.93 20.09 3.48
C ILE A 84 20.41 20.08 3.24
N LEU A 85 19.62 20.37 4.28
CA LEU A 85 18.16 20.45 4.14
C LEU A 85 17.72 21.56 3.17
N ARG A 86 18.34 22.74 3.23
CA ARG A 86 18.05 23.82 2.25
C ARG A 86 18.36 23.40 0.81
N GLN A 87 19.45 22.65 0.60
CA GLN A 87 19.82 22.15 -0.72
C GLN A 87 18.82 21.10 -1.22
N LEU A 88 18.34 20.22 -0.33
CA LEU A 88 17.29 19.25 -0.64
C LEU A 88 15.97 19.94 -0.98
N ASP A 89 15.56 20.96 -0.21
CA ASP A 89 14.36 21.75 -0.46
C ASP A 89 14.42 22.48 -1.81
N ALA A 90 15.60 22.98 -2.21
CA ALA A 90 15.79 23.64 -3.50
C ALA A 90 15.67 22.68 -4.70
N MET A 91 15.96 21.38 -4.49
CA MET A 91 15.81 20.34 -5.52
C MET A 91 14.44 19.67 -5.50
N ALA A 92 13.73 19.74 -4.36
CA ALA A 92 12.37 19.26 -4.28
C ALA A 92 11.49 20.14 -5.18
N PRO A 93 10.64 19.55 -6.05
CA PRO A 93 9.60 20.33 -6.68
C PRO A 93 8.76 20.96 -5.57
N PRO A 94 8.33 22.23 -5.73
CA PRO A 94 7.50 22.87 -4.72
C PRO A 94 6.31 21.96 -4.44
N GLU A 95 6.14 21.59 -3.17
CA GLU A 95 5.12 20.67 -2.65
C GLU A 95 3.68 21.07 -3.05
N THR A 96 3.53 22.32 -3.52
CA THR A 96 2.28 22.96 -3.94
C THR A 96 2.09 23.06 -5.46
N ALA A 97 3.03 22.61 -6.29
CA ALA A 97 2.79 22.53 -7.73
C ALA A 97 1.84 21.34 -7.99
N PRO A 98 0.63 21.56 -8.54
CA PRO A 98 -0.24 20.47 -8.90
C PRO A 98 0.48 19.65 -9.97
N LEU A 99 0.98 18.48 -9.58
CA LEU A 99 1.30 17.46 -10.57
C LEU A 99 -0.03 17.15 -11.25
N PRO A 100 -0.19 17.35 -12.57
CA PRO A 100 -1.49 17.18 -13.23
C PRO A 100 -2.11 15.81 -12.96
N LYS A 101 -1.27 14.78 -12.77
CA LYS A 101 -1.68 13.42 -12.40
C LYS A 101 -2.17 13.27 -10.95
N LEU A 102 -1.70 14.10 -10.02
CA LEU A 102 -2.10 14.04 -8.61
C LEU A 102 -3.51 14.63 -8.41
N ALA A 103 -3.81 15.75 -9.08
CA ALA A 103 -5.15 16.34 -9.06
C ALA A 103 -6.21 15.41 -9.69
N GLU A 104 -5.87 14.74 -10.79
CA GLU A 104 -6.71 13.70 -11.40
C GLU A 104 -6.92 12.50 -10.46
N ALA A 105 -5.88 12.07 -9.75
CA ALA A 105 -5.95 10.97 -8.79
C ALA A 105 -6.79 11.34 -7.55
N GLU A 106 -6.66 12.56 -7.04
CA GLU A 106 -7.46 13.08 -5.92
C GLU A 106 -8.93 13.16 -6.29
N ALA A 107 -9.25 13.70 -7.47
CA ALA A 107 -10.62 13.76 -7.98
C ALA A 107 -11.23 12.35 -8.16
N ALA A 108 -10.44 11.39 -8.65
CA ALA A 108 -10.86 10.00 -8.79
C ALA A 108 -11.13 9.34 -7.42
N LEU A 109 -10.31 9.65 -6.41
CA LEU A 109 -10.48 9.15 -5.05
C LEU A 109 -11.75 9.72 -4.39
N GLU A 110 -11.99 11.02 -4.51
CA GLU A 110 -13.21 11.66 -4.00
C GLU A 110 -14.48 11.06 -4.64
N ALA A 111 -14.45 10.85 -5.96
CA ALA A 111 -15.54 10.20 -6.68
C ALA A 111 -15.79 8.76 -6.18
N ALA A 112 -14.72 7.99 -5.93
CA ALA A 112 -14.82 6.63 -5.41
C ALA A 112 -15.40 6.60 -3.98
N ILE A 113 -15.01 7.55 -3.12
CA ILE A 113 -15.55 7.68 -1.75
C ILE A 113 -17.04 8.06 -1.79
N ALA A 114 -17.42 9.02 -2.64
CA ALA A 114 -18.81 9.44 -2.80
C ALA A 114 -19.71 8.30 -3.31
N ALA A 115 -19.24 7.51 -4.28
CA ALA A 115 -19.94 6.33 -4.75
C ALA A 115 -20.14 5.28 -3.65
N ARG A 116 -19.13 5.08 -2.79
CA ARG A 116 -19.20 4.12 -1.69
C ARG A 116 -20.16 4.56 -0.58
N ARG A 117 -20.25 5.86 -0.27
CA ARG A 117 -21.22 6.39 0.70
C ARG A 117 -22.66 6.11 0.28
N LYS A 118 -23.00 6.25 -1.00
CA LYS A 118 -24.36 5.95 -1.51
C LYS A 118 -24.78 4.49 -1.33
N ILE A 119 -23.81 3.56 -1.28
CA ILE A 119 -24.08 2.13 -1.02
C ILE A 119 -24.43 1.91 0.46
N VAL A 120 -23.79 2.67 1.36
CA VAL A 120 -24.02 2.60 2.82
C VAL A 120 -25.34 3.27 3.22
N GLU A 121 -25.77 4.30 2.48
CA GLU A 121 -27.01 5.05 2.74
C GLU A 121 -28.29 4.39 2.18
N ARG A 122 -28.23 3.11 1.76
CA ARG A 122 -29.41 2.38 1.28
C ARG A 122 -30.48 2.28 2.41
N PRO A 123 -31.80 2.41 2.11
CA PRO A 123 -32.91 2.55 3.07
C PRO A 123 -32.92 1.58 4.26
N PRO A 124 -33.66 1.92 5.34
CA PRO A 124 -33.58 1.23 6.63
C PRO A 124 -33.68 -0.27 6.46
N SER A 125 -32.62 -0.95 6.89
CA SER A 125 -32.55 -2.40 6.92
C SER A 125 -33.56 -2.93 7.96
N PRO A 126 -34.31 -4.01 7.66
CA PRO A 126 -35.30 -4.55 8.59
C PRO A 126 -34.66 -4.86 9.95
N THR A 127 -35.42 -4.71 11.03
CA THR A 127 -34.94 -5.03 12.38
C THR A 127 -35.36 -6.43 12.80
N CYS A 128 -34.51 -7.11 13.56
CA CYS A 128 -34.83 -8.40 14.14
C CYS A 128 -36.00 -8.25 15.13
N PRO A 129 -37.09 -9.04 15.01
CA PRO A 129 -38.23 -8.93 15.92
C PRO A 129 -37.91 -9.38 17.35
N HIS A 130 -36.83 -10.13 17.55
CA HIS A 130 -36.43 -10.65 18.86
C HIS A 130 -35.50 -9.72 19.63
N CYS A 131 -34.42 -9.25 19.00
CA CYS A 131 -33.39 -8.43 19.67
C CYS A 131 -33.28 -6.99 19.13
N ARG A 132 -34.09 -6.62 18.13
CA ARG A 132 -34.13 -5.30 17.49
C ARG A 132 -32.84 -4.82 16.81
N ALA A 133 -31.86 -5.72 16.61
CA ALA A 133 -30.67 -5.43 15.83
C ALA A 133 -31.06 -5.15 14.36
N SER A 134 -30.31 -4.28 13.69
CA SER A 134 -30.43 -4.07 12.24
C SER A 134 -30.00 -5.33 11.49
N THR A 135 -30.77 -5.73 10.49
CA THR A 135 -30.54 -6.94 9.67
C THR A 135 -30.69 -6.60 8.21
N SER A 136 -29.85 -7.16 7.34
CA SER A 136 -29.99 -7.00 5.91
C SER A 136 -31.23 -7.74 5.40
N ALA A 137 -31.85 -7.23 4.34
CA ALA A 137 -32.99 -7.89 3.70
C ALA A 137 -32.68 -9.32 3.22
N ASN A 138 -31.41 -9.66 3.04
CA ASN A 138 -30.96 -11.00 2.62
C ASN A 138 -30.54 -11.92 3.77
N ASP A 139 -30.43 -11.43 5.01
CA ASP A 139 -29.97 -12.26 6.14
C ASP A 139 -30.97 -13.39 6.42
N GLN A 140 -30.48 -14.63 6.56
CA GLN A 140 -31.29 -15.78 6.96
C GLN A 140 -31.36 -15.93 8.48
N PHE A 141 -30.34 -15.43 9.19
CA PHE A 141 -30.21 -15.44 10.65
C PHE A 141 -29.75 -14.07 11.15
N CYS A 142 -30.16 -13.69 12.35
CA CYS A 142 -29.67 -12.48 13.00
C CYS A 142 -28.23 -12.68 13.51
N GLY A 143 -27.29 -11.85 13.05
CA GLY A 143 -25.90 -11.90 13.51
C GLY A 143 -25.67 -11.53 14.99
N GLN A 144 -26.67 -11.00 15.67
CA GLN A 144 -26.59 -10.64 17.09
C GLN A 144 -27.20 -11.69 18.03
N CYS A 145 -28.37 -12.25 17.71
CA CYS A 145 -29.05 -13.22 18.58
C CYS A 145 -29.14 -14.64 18.01
N GLY A 146 -28.66 -14.88 16.79
CA GLY A 146 -28.65 -16.18 16.13
C GLY A 146 -30.02 -16.70 15.65
N ARG A 147 -31.11 -15.94 15.87
CA ARG A 147 -32.46 -16.36 15.49
C ARG A 147 -32.65 -16.29 13.97
N ALA A 148 -33.30 -17.30 13.38
CA ALA A 148 -33.69 -17.28 11.98
C ALA A 148 -34.64 -16.09 11.71
N LEU A 149 -34.37 -15.35 10.64
CA LEU A 149 -35.18 -14.24 10.15
C LEU A 149 -36.17 -14.69 9.05
N ALA A 150 -36.08 -15.96 8.65
CA ALA A 150 -37.05 -16.63 7.80
C ALA A 150 -38.46 -16.59 8.40
N ALA A 151 -39.48 -16.48 7.55
CA ALA A 151 -40.86 -16.63 7.98
C ALA A 151 -41.09 -18.05 8.52
N GLN A 152 -41.98 -18.22 9.48
CA GLN A 152 -42.35 -19.54 10.02
C GLN A 152 -43.77 -19.87 9.58
N CYS A 153 -44.03 -21.15 9.28
CA CYS A 153 -45.37 -21.62 8.97
C CYS A 153 -46.30 -21.42 10.18
N ALA A 154 -47.41 -20.69 10.00
CA ALA A 154 -48.38 -20.47 11.07
C ALA A 154 -49.10 -21.74 11.55
N HIS A 155 -49.08 -22.80 10.73
CA HIS A 155 -49.73 -24.07 11.04
C HIS A 155 -48.82 -25.05 11.81
N CYS A 156 -47.56 -25.20 11.40
CA CYS A 156 -46.66 -26.20 11.96
C CYS A 156 -45.33 -25.65 12.52
N GLY A 157 -45.08 -24.34 12.43
CA GLY A 157 -43.87 -23.70 12.96
C GLY A 157 -42.57 -23.95 12.19
N HIS A 158 -42.60 -24.65 11.05
CA HIS A 158 -41.40 -24.90 10.25
C HIS A 158 -40.90 -23.63 9.56
N ALA A 159 -39.59 -23.46 9.41
CA ALA A 159 -39.01 -22.33 8.69
C ALA A 159 -39.38 -22.40 7.20
N LEU A 160 -39.70 -21.25 6.62
CA LEU A 160 -40.07 -21.08 5.21
C LEU A 160 -39.01 -20.26 4.50
N GLU A 161 -38.62 -20.67 3.29
CA GLU A 161 -37.81 -19.85 2.42
C GLU A 161 -38.63 -18.73 1.77
N ARG A 162 -37.97 -17.64 1.36
CA ARG A 162 -38.65 -16.44 0.81
C ARG A 162 -39.49 -16.73 -0.45
N ALA A 163 -39.24 -17.84 -1.14
CA ALA A 163 -39.93 -18.24 -2.37
C ALA A 163 -40.95 -19.38 -2.17
N ASP A 164 -41.13 -19.90 -0.95
CA ASP A 164 -42.04 -21.01 -0.70
C ASP A 164 -43.49 -20.60 -0.91
N ARG A 165 -44.21 -21.32 -1.78
CA ARG A 165 -45.68 -21.18 -1.94
C ARG A 165 -46.45 -22.10 -1.01
N PHE A 166 -45.81 -23.18 -0.56
CA PHE A 166 -46.34 -24.19 0.33
C PHE A 166 -45.27 -24.58 1.35
N CYS A 167 -45.68 -24.93 2.56
CA CYS A 167 -44.76 -25.43 3.57
C CYS A 167 -44.29 -26.85 3.21
N ALA A 168 -42.97 -27.05 3.06
CA ALA A 168 -42.38 -28.36 2.76
C ALA A 168 -42.65 -29.45 3.83
N ASN A 169 -43.01 -29.04 5.06
CA ASN A 169 -43.24 -29.96 6.17
C ASN A 169 -44.72 -30.35 6.35
N CYS A 170 -45.67 -29.43 6.16
CA CYS A 170 -47.09 -29.69 6.41
C CYS A 170 -48.02 -29.48 5.20
N GLY A 171 -47.49 -28.99 4.08
CA GLY A 171 -48.25 -28.77 2.85
C GLY A 171 -49.15 -27.52 2.86
N THR A 172 -49.29 -26.82 3.99
CA THR A 172 -50.15 -25.63 4.07
C THR A 172 -49.63 -24.51 3.15
N ALA A 173 -50.53 -23.90 2.38
CA ALA A 173 -50.21 -22.76 1.54
C ALA A 173 -49.76 -21.56 2.39
N VAL A 174 -48.71 -20.87 1.95
CA VAL A 174 -48.14 -19.71 2.63
C VAL A 174 -48.20 -18.50 1.71
N ALA A 175 -48.63 -17.36 2.24
CA ALA A 175 -48.82 -16.15 1.45
C ALA A 175 -47.46 -15.47 1.16
N VAL A 176 -46.86 -15.78 0.01
CA VAL A 176 -45.71 -15.03 -0.51
C VAL A 176 -46.21 -13.75 -1.19
N LYS A 177 -45.74 -12.60 -0.70
CA LYS A 177 -45.98 -11.30 -1.33
C LYS A 177 -45.04 -11.18 -2.53
N GLU A 178 -45.56 -11.39 -3.74
CA GLU A 178 -44.79 -11.30 -4.99
C GLU A 178 -44.03 -9.97 -5.07
N MET A 179 -42.69 -10.03 -5.08
CA MET A 179 -41.85 -8.88 -5.37
C MET A 179 -41.69 -8.79 -6.89
N ARG A 180 -42.42 -7.87 -7.51
CA ARG A 180 -42.20 -7.47 -8.91
C ARG A 180 -40.77 -6.94 -9.06
N HIS A 181 -39.97 -7.65 -9.84
CA HIS A 181 -38.73 -7.15 -10.43
C HIS A 181 -39.10 -6.43 -11.74
N GLU A 182 -39.16 -5.10 -11.72
CA GLU A 182 -39.15 -4.29 -12.94
C GLU A 182 -37.70 -4.07 -13.38
N ALA A 183 -37.47 -4.35 -14.66
CA ALA A 183 -36.18 -4.33 -15.35
C ALA A 183 -35.81 -2.93 -15.86
#